data_AF-A0A2V8T5F4-F1
#
_entry.id   AF-A0A2V8T5F4-F1
#
_cell.length_a   1.000
_cell.length_b   1.000
_cell.length_c   1.000
_cell.angle_alpha   90.00
_cell.angle_beta   90.00
_cell.angle_gamma   90.00
#
_symmetry.space_group_name_H-M   'P 1'
#
loop_
_entity.id
_entity.type
_entity.pdbx_description
1 polymer ?
#
loop_
_entity_poly.entity_id
_entity_poly.type
_entity_poly.pdbx_seq_one_letter_code
_entity_poly.pdbx_strand_id
1 'polypeptide(L)'
;MIELQKQAITSRAIAVFGLLMILFPLPAAKSAPAVKNSWRGITPLRSSAADVARLIGGEPDSSEALLSGPFKVEGGEVSFSYLTTSLAKIYRAPRSMIGKVLTIYIKPSDPMSRQELALTPNFKRCVEERDRTFYYFVSDTGVAYRFSRDSDRMETIIYQPSRGEVRSLAVNTECVF
;
A
#
# COMPACT_ATOMS: atom_id res chain seq x y z
N MET A 1 -22.02 41.11 -35.26
CA MET A 1 -20.70 41.38 -35.86
C MET A 1 -20.04 40.04 -36.08
N ILE A 2 -19.94 39.62 -37.34
CA ILE A 2 -19.54 38.29 -37.78
C ILE A 2 -18.10 38.41 -38.27
N GLU A 3 -17.16 37.72 -37.62
CA GLU A 3 -15.77 37.69 -38.07
C GLU A 3 -15.42 36.28 -38.55
N LEU A 4 -15.38 36.17 -39.88
CA LEU A 4 -14.85 35.08 -40.69
C LEU A 4 -13.33 35.02 -40.56
N GLN A 5 -12.75 33.86 -40.26
CA GLN A 5 -11.39 33.55 -40.74
C GLN A 5 -11.22 32.09 -41.19
N LYS A 6 -11.30 31.97 -42.52
CA LYS A 6 -10.42 31.27 -43.48
C LYS A 6 -9.66 30.00 -43.04
N GLN A 7 -10.05 28.94 -43.75
CA GLN A 7 -9.33 27.68 -43.98
C GLN A 7 -7.90 27.87 -44.50
N ALA A 8 -7.00 26.96 -44.10
CA ALA A 8 -5.84 26.57 -44.90
C ALA A 8 -5.78 25.04 -44.96
N ILE A 9 -6.12 24.51 -46.13
CA ILE A 9 -5.99 23.11 -46.53
C ILE A 9 -4.57 22.92 -47.02
N THR A 10 -3.75 22.15 -46.30
CA THR A 10 -2.40 21.79 -46.75
C THR A 10 -2.38 20.31 -47.11
N SER A 11 -2.35 20.07 -48.42
CA SER A 11 -2.19 18.74 -49.03
C SER A 11 -0.71 18.33 -49.14
N ARG A 12 -0.53 17.00 -49.23
CA ARG A 12 0.62 16.24 -49.79
C ARG A 12 1.77 15.92 -48.84
N ALA A 13 1.93 14.63 -48.53
CA ALA A 13 2.78 13.72 -49.30
C ALA A 13 2.74 12.32 -48.66
N ILE A 14 2.14 11.36 -49.37
CA ILE A 14 2.21 9.95 -48.99
C ILE A 14 3.58 9.44 -49.45
N ALA A 15 4.53 9.36 -48.52
CA ALA A 15 5.78 8.65 -48.73
C ALA A 15 5.54 7.17 -48.43
N VAL A 16 5.37 6.37 -49.47
CA VAL A 16 5.38 4.90 -49.38
C VAL A 16 6.83 4.47 -49.15
N PHE A 17 7.23 4.36 -47.88
CA PHE A 17 8.51 3.79 -47.52
C PHE A 17 8.35 2.27 -47.37
N GLY A 18 9.12 1.55 -48.18
CA GLY A 18 9.10 0.10 -48.31
C GLY A 18 9.32 -0.60 -46.97
N LEU A 19 8.34 -1.42 -46.61
CA LEU A 19 8.35 -2.33 -45.48
C LEU A 19 9.11 -3.61 -45.86
N LEU A 20 10.43 -3.62 -45.69
CA LEU A 20 11.22 -4.86 -45.67
C LEU A 20 11.40 -5.29 -44.20
N MET A 21 10.33 -5.85 -43.62
CA MET A 21 10.35 -6.45 -42.28
C MET A 21 11.11 -7.77 -42.35
N ILE A 22 12.40 -7.72 -42.05
CA ILE A 22 13.20 -8.91 -41.80
C ILE A 22 12.65 -9.56 -40.53
N LEU A 23 11.98 -10.71 -40.69
CA LEU A 23 11.53 -11.62 -39.64
C LEU A 23 12.75 -12.20 -38.91
N PHE A 24 13.41 -11.41 -38.08
CA PHE A 24 14.27 -11.96 -37.04
C PHE A 24 13.37 -12.49 -35.93
N PRO A 25 13.45 -13.78 -35.57
CA PRO A 25 12.77 -14.29 -34.40
C PRO A 25 13.35 -13.56 -33.18
N LEU A 26 12.61 -12.58 -32.65
CA LEU A 26 12.98 -11.94 -31.39
C LEU A 26 13.11 -13.07 -30.36
N PRO A 27 14.26 -13.23 -29.69
CA PRO A 27 14.40 -14.19 -28.61
C PRO A 27 13.30 -13.87 -27.60
N ALA A 28 12.39 -14.82 -27.38
CA ALA A 28 11.32 -14.70 -26.42
C ALA A 28 11.94 -14.29 -25.09
N ALA A 29 11.72 -13.03 -24.69
CA ALA A 29 12.24 -12.50 -23.44
C ALA A 29 11.73 -13.43 -22.34
N LYS A 30 12.64 -14.18 -21.71
CA LYS A 30 12.33 -14.97 -20.52
C LYS A 30 11.74 -13.98 -19.52
N SER A 31 10.42 -14.02 -19.35
CA SER A 31 9.72 -13.27 -18.32
C SER A 31 10.41 -13.60 -17.01
N ALA A 32 11.02 -12.60 -16.38
CA ALA A 32 11.60 -12.76 -15.06
C ALA A 32 10.55 -13.45 -14.18
N PRO A 33 10.94 -14.45 -13.36
CA PRO A 33 9.99 -15.16 -12.52
C PRO A 33 9.20 -14.11 -11.72
N ALA A 34 7.88 -14.08 -11.93
CA ALA A 34 7.00 -13.17 -11.24
C ALA A 34 7.23 -13.37 -9.74
N VAL A 35 7.62 -12.30 -9.04
CA VAL A 35 7.88 -12.33 -7.61
C VAL A 35 6.59 -12.77 -6.92
N LYS A 36 6.52 -14.05 -6.54
CA LYS A 36 5.33 -14.67 -5.92
C LYS A 36 5.29 -14.42 -4.40
N ASN A 37 5.85 -13.29 -3.97
CA ASN A 37 5.83 -12.88 -2.57
C ASN A 37 4.46 -12.27 -2.29
N SER A 38 3.60 -13.03 -1.62
CA SER A 38 2.29 -12.56 -1.20
C SER A 38 2.28 -12.33 0.29
N TRP A 39 2.06 -11.09 0.71
CA TRP A 39 1.85 -10.74 2.12
C TRP A 39 0.44 -11.12 2.63
N ARG A 40 -0.45 -11.52 1.71
CA ARG A 40 -1.83 -11.89 2.04
C ARG A 40 -1.83 -13.08 3.01
N GLY A 41 -2.66 -12.99 4.04
CA GLY A 41 -2.71 -13.98 5.12
C GLY A 41 -2.03 -13.53 6.41
N ILE A 42 -1.23 -12.47 6.38
CA ILE A 42 -0.78 -11.80 7.61
C ILE A 42 -1.95 -11.05 8.24
N THR A 43 -2.22 -11.34 9.51
CA THR A 43 -3.31 -10.72 10.28
C THR A 43 -2.73 -10.00 11.50
N PRO A 44 -3.04 -8.71 11.71
CA PRO A 44 -2.63 -7.96 12.90
C PRO A 44 -2.96 -8.69 14.21
N LEU A 45 -2.06 -8.57 15.19
CA LEU A 45 -2.02 -9.21 16.51
C LEU A 45 -2.00 -10.75 16.52
N ARG A 46 -2.10 -11.41 15.37
CA ARG A 46 -2.11 -12.88 15.27
C ARG A 46 -0.80 -13.43 14.69
N SER A 47 -0.38 -12.85 13.58
CA SER A 47 0.83 -13.26 12.85
C SER A 47 2.10 -12.80 13.57
N SER A 48 3.16 -13.59 13.44
CA SER A 48 4.50 -13.34 13.99
C SER A 48 5.50 -12.96 12.90
N ALA A 49 6.72 -12.55 13.28
CA ALA A 49 7.81 -12.33 12.34
C ALA A 49 8.15 -13.60 11.52
N ALA A 50 8.03 -14.78 12.12
CA ALA A 50 8.23 -16.05 11.42
C ALA A 50 7.17 -16.30 10.33
N ASP A 51 5.92 -15.91 10.58
CA ASP A 51 4.86 -15.99 9.56
C ASP A 51 5.15 -15.05 8.37
N VAL A 52 5.64 -13.84 8.67
CA VAL A 52 6.04 -12.87 7.65
C VAL A 52 7.22 -13.39 6.82
N ALA A 53 8.26 -13.91 7.47
CA ALA A 53 9.42 -14.49 6.80
C ALA A 53 9.02 -15.59 5.81
N ARG A 54 8.16 -16.53 6.27
CA ARG A 54 7.64 -17.63 5.45
C ARG A 54 6.89 -17.15 4.21
N LEU A 55 6.13 -16.07 4.29
CA LEU A 55 5.34 -15.56 3.17
C LEU A 55 6.13 -14.69 2.20
N ILE A 56 7.16 -14.00 2.68
CA ILE A 56 8.00 -13.10 1.88
C ILE A 56 9.22 -13.83 1.29
N GLY A 57 9.44 -15.08 1.69
CA GLY A 57 10.58 -15.89 1.25
C GLY A 57 11.88 -15.50 1.95
N GLY A 58 11.79 -14.94 3.16
CA GLY A 58 12.95 -14.70 4.02
C GLY A 58 13.31 -15.97 4.79
N GLU A 59 14.61 -16.19 5.02
CA GLU A 59 15.10 -17.24 5.92
C GLU A 59 14.54 -16.99 7.34
N PRO A 60 13.84 -17.98 7.95
CA PRO A 60 13.23 -17.82 9.27
C PRO A 60 14.25 -17.68 10.41
N ASP A 61 15.52 -18.02 10.16
CA ASP A 61 16.60 -18.10 11.14
C ASP A 61 17.28 -16.75 11.45
N SER A 62 16.80 -15.61 10.92
CA SER A 62 17.21 -14.29 11.43
C SER A 62 16.49 -13.99 12.75
N SER A 63 16.78 -14.77 13.80
CA SER A 63 16.00 -14.91 15.03
C SER A 63 15.85 -13.64 15.89
N GLU A 64 16.43 -12.49 15.50
CA GLU A 64 16.33 -11.25 16.28
C GLU A 64 15.96 -10.00 15.46
N ALA A 65 16.09 -10.04 14.13
CA ALA A 65 15.76 -8.89 13.31
C ALA A 65 14.29 -8.94 12.91
N LEU A 66 13.44 -8.15 13.57
CA LEU A 66 12.05 -7.94 13.15
C LEU A 66 12.03 -7.43 11.70
N LEU A 67 11.68 -8.32 10.77
CA LEU A 67 11.60 -8.06 9.33
C LEU A 67 10.55 -6.98 9.05
N SER A 68 10.98 -5.72 9.03
CA SER A 68 10.08 -4.56 8.97
C SER A 68 9.84 -4.05 7.55
N GLY A 69 10.63 -4.49 6.56
CA GLY A 69 10.51 -4.08 5.15
C GLY A 69 11.27 -2.78 4.82
N PRO A 70 11.01 -2.17 3.64
CA PRO A 70 9.99 -2.55 2.67
C PRO A 70 10.35 -3.82 1.87
N PHE A 71 9.33 -4.61 1.53
CA PHE A 71 9.43 -5.78 0.67
C PHE A 71 8.62 -5.58 -0.60
N LYS A 72 9.22 -5.91 -1.75
CA LYS A 72 8.51 -5.89 -3.04
C LYS A 72 7.52 -7.06 -3.09
N VAL A 73 6.27 -6.75 -3.41
CA VAL A 73 5.15 -7.70 -3.51
C VAL A 73 4.32 -7.39 -4.74
N GLU A 74 3.38 -8.28 -5.06
CA GLU A 74 2.39 -7.99 -6.10
C GLU A 74 1.60 -6.72 -5.76
N GLY A 75 1.61 -5.75 -6.67
CA GLY A 75 0.88 -4.49 -6.53
C GLY A 75 1.57 -3.39 -5.71
N GLY A 76 2.82 -3.57 -5.25
CA GLY A 76 3.56 -2.50 -4.59
C GLY A 76 4.65 -2.96 -3.61
N GLU A 77 4.76 -2.23 -2.51
CA GLU A 77 5.68 -2.51 -1.41
C GLU A 77 4.91 -2.70 -0.10
N VAL A 78 5.37 -3.63 0.72
CA VAL A 78 4.81 -3.87 2.06
C VAL A 78 5.86 -3.70 3.15
N SER A 79 5.46 -3.07 4.25
CA SER A 79 6.24 -2.98 5.49
C SER A 79 5.40 -3.46 6.68
N PHE A 80 6.06 -3.99 7.70
CA PHE A 80 5.41 -4.50 8.91
C PHE A 80 5.96 -3.78 10.13
N SER A 81 5.06 -3.36 11.01
CA SER A 81 5.39 -2.96 12.37
C SER A 81 4.98 -4.08 13.32
N TYR A 82 5.77 -4.29 14.36
CA TYR A 82 5.54 -5.33 15.35
C TYR A 82 5.31 -4.71 16.73
N LEU A 83 4.54 -5.40 17.55
CA LEU A 83 4.31 -5.02 18.93
C LEU A 83 5.58 -5.30 19.75
N THR A 84 6.38 -4.25 19.96
CA THR A 84 7.58 -4.32 20.82
C THR A 84 7.20 -4.28 22.30
N THR A 85 8.16 -4.56 23.19
CA THR A 85 7.96 -4.45 24.64
C THR A 85 7.52 -3.05 25.07
N SER A 86 8.07 -1.99 24.47
CA SER A 86 7.71 -0.61 24.78
C SER A 86 6.29 -0.29 24.33
N LEU A 87 5.91 -0.70 23.12
CA LEU A 87 4.54 -0.55 22.62
C LEU A 87 3.56 -1.36 23.46
N ALA A 88 3.88 -2.62 23.81
CA ALA A 88 3.03 -3.44 24.67
C ALA A 88 2.76 -2.76 26.02
N LYS A 89 3.74 -2.04 26.59
CA LYS A 89 3.53 -1.25 27.82
C LYS A 89 2.56 -0.08 27.61
N ILE A 90 2.71 0.66 26.51
CA ILE A 90 1.84 1.79 26.15
C ILE A 90 0.40 1.30 25.92
N TYR A 91 0.25 0.23 25.14
CA TYR A 91 -1.03 -0.39 24.81
C TYR A 91 -1.52 -1.37 25.89
N ARG A 92 -0.88 -1.44 27.06
CA ARG A 92 -1.24 -2.40 28.14
C ARG A 92 -1.47 -3.84 27.64
N ALA A 93 -0.77 -4.24 26.58
CA ALA A 93 -0.96 -5.51 25.93
C ALA A 93 -0.31 -6.65 26.73
N PRO A 94 -0.90 -7.86 26.73
CA PRO A 94 -0.27 -9.03 27.33
C PRO A 94 1.12 -9.32 26.74
N ARG A 95 2.05 -9.81 27.57
CA ARG A 95 3.41 -10.17 27.12
C ARG A 95 3.42 -11.21 26.00
N SER A 96 2.40 -12.06 25.93
CA SER A 96 2.22 -13.06 24.86
C SER A 96 1.98 -12.46 23.47
N MET A 97 1.66 -11.17 23.37
CA MET A 97 1.50 -10.46 22.10
C MET A 97 2.79 -9.79 21.61
N ILE A 98 3.84 -9.73 22.43
CA ILE A 98 5.12 -9.13 22.01
C ILE A 98 5.68 -9.92 20.83
N GLY A 99 6.15 -9.20 19.80
CA GLY A 99 6.66 -9.79 18.55
C GLY A 99 5.58 -10.16 17.53
N LYS A 100 4.29 -9.94 17.84
CA LYS A 100 3.21 -10.06 16.86
C LYS A 100 3.19 -8.84 15.93
N VAL A 101 2.78 -9.05 14.69
CA VAL A 101 2.53 -7.97 13.73
C VAL A 101 1.47 -7.05 14.31
N LEU A 102 1.76 -5.75 14.41
CA LEU A 102 0.82 -4.74 14.88
C LEU A 102 0.16 -4.04 13.69
N THR A 103 0.96 -3.56 12.73
CA THR A 103 0.47 -2.77 11.60
C THR A 103 1.15 -3.23 10.32
N ILE A 104 0.39 -3.29 9.22
CA ILE A 104 0.88 -3.58 7.87
C ILE A 104 0.69 -2.32 7.03
N TYR A 105 1.76 -1.85 6.40
CA TYR A 105 1.72 -0.69 5.51
C TYR A 105 1.92 -1.18 4.08
N ILE A 106 1.00 -0.84 3.18
CA ILE A 106 1.08 -1.14 1.75
C ILE A 106 1.20 0.16 0.99
N LYS A 107 2.30 0.34 0.27
CA LYS A 107 2.47 1.40 -0.71
C LYS A 107 2.17 0.83 -2.10
N PRO A 108 0.98 1.10 -2.67
CA PRO A 108 0.63 0.55 -3.97
C PRO A 108 1.54 1.12 -5.07
N SER A 109 1.78 0.32 -6.12
CA SER A 109 2.52 0.77 -7.30
C SER A 109 1.80 1.90 -8.03
N ASP A 110 0.47 1.85 -8.05
CA ASP A 110 -0.40 2.83 -8.70
C ASP A 110 -1.24 3.56 -7.65
N PRO A 111 -0.93 4.83 -7.33
CA PRO A 111 -1.71 5.63 -6.41
C PRO A 111 -3.13 5.90 -6.94
N MET A 112 -4.13 5.60 -6.11
CA MET A 112 -5.54 5.83 -6.46
C MET A 112 -6.04 7.18 -5.94
N SER A 113 -6.98 7.78 -6.64
CA SER A 113 -7.74 8.93 -6.12
C SER A 113 -8.72 8.49 -5.04
N ARG A 114 -9.17 9.46 -4.23
CA ARG A 114 -10.22 9.21 -3.24
C ARG A 114 -11.53 8.75 -3.87
N GLN A 115 -11.87 9.25 -5.06
CA GLN A 115 -13.09 8.89 -5.78
C GLN A 115 -13.04 7.43 -6.26
N GLU A 116 -11.88 6.98 -6.75
CA GLU A 116 -11.66 5.60 -7.20
C GLU A 116 -11.82 4.57 -6.06
N LEU A 117 -11.46 4.94 -4.83
CA LEU A 117 -11.58 4.06 -3.66
C LEU A 117 -13.01 3.80 -3.19
N ALA A 118 -14.00 4.56 -3.69
CA ALA A 118 -15.41 4.40 -3.35
C ALA A 118 -15.66 4.28 -1.83
N LEU A 119 -15.02 5.16 -1.05
CA LEU A 119 -15.08 5.12 0.43
C LEU A 119 -16.53 5.19 0.92
N THR A 120 -16.94 4.20 1.70
CA THR A 120 -18.30 4.17 2.26
C THR A 120 -18.40 5.04 3.53
N PRO A 121 -19.61 5.39 4.00
CA PRO A 121 -19.80 6.22 5.20
C PRO A 121 -19.20 5.66 6.50
N ASN A 122 -18.80 4.38 6.54
CA ASN A 122 -18.13 3.79 7.69
C ASN A 122 -16.67 4.26 7.87
N PHE A 123 -16.09 4.95 6.88
CA PHE A 123 -14.78 5.56 7.00
C PHE A 123 -14.88 6.95 7.62
N LYS A 124 -14.15 7.16 8.72
CA LYS A 124 -14.03 8.45 9.37
C LYS A 124 -12.75 9.14 8.94
N ARG A 125 -12.83 10.45 8.71
CA ARG A 125 -11.65 11.25 8.38
C ARG A 125 -10.90 11.62 9.67
N CYS A 126 -9.61 11.30 9.71
CA CYS A 126 -8.69 11.70 10.76
C CYS A 126 -7.63 12.64 10.17
N VAL A 127 -7.22 13.66 10.92
CA VAL A 127 -6.18 14.60 10.52
C VAL A 127 -5.10 14.58 11.58
N GLU A 128 -3.85 14.41 11.15
CA GLU A 128 -2.70 14.51 12.04
C GLU A 128 -2.38 15.99 12.25
N GLU A 129 -2.42 16.45 13.51
CA GLU A 129 -2.23 17.88 13.81
C GLU A 129 -0.80 18.35 13.58
N ARG A 130 0.17 17.43 13.78
CA ARG A 130 1.60 17.71 13.73
C ARG A 130 2.13 17.81 12.31
N ASP A 131 1.73 16.86 11.46
CA ASP A 131 2.10 16.82 10.06
C ASP A 131 0.85 17.01 9.19
N ARG A 132 0.65 18.24 8.73
CA ARG A 132 -0.50 18.59 7.88
C ARG A 132 -0.36 18.06 6.45
N THR A 133 0.73 17.38 6.12
CA THR A 133 0.96 16.82 4.78
C THR A 133 -0.04 15.72 4.45
N PHE A 134 -0.53 15.00 5.46
CA PHE A 134 -1.42 13.86 5.27
C PHE A 134 -2.78 14.05 5.93
N TYR A 135 -3.73 13.25 5.46
CA TYR A 135 -4.96 12.97 6.19
C TYR A 135 -5.34 11.51 5.95
N TYR A 136 -6.19 10.97 6.81
CA TYR A 136 -6.49 9.54 6.84
C TYR A 136 -8.00 9.31 6.74
N PHE A 137 -8.40 8.22 6.09
CA PHE A 137 -9.73 7.64 6.23
C PHE A 137 -9.62 6.30 6.93
N VAL A 138 -10.27 6.16 8.08
CA VAL A 138 -10.14 4.99 8.98
C VAL A 138 -11.50 4.31 9.15
N SER A 139 -11.53 2.99 9.02
CA SER A 139 -12.70 2.15 9.28
C SER A 139 -12.60 1.46 10.65
N ASP A 140 -13.74 1.13 11.25
CA ASP A 140 -13.77 0.35 12.51
C ASP A 140 -13.24 -1.10 12.33
N THR A 141 -13.13 -1.58 11.09
CA THR A 141 -12.60 -2.91 10.74
C THR A 141 -11.07 -2.98 10.72
N GLY A 142 -10.37 -1.88 11.00
CA GLY A 142 -8.90 -1.85 11.05
C GLY A 142 -8.23 -1.59 9.70
N VAL A 143 -8.96 -1.03 8.73
CA VAL A 143 -8.37 -0.54 7.47
C VAL A 143 -8.33 0.98 7.50
N ALA A 144 -7.17 1.55 7.18
CA ALA A 144 -7.00 2.97 6.96
C ALA A 144 -6.31 3.28 5.64
N TYR A 145 -6.65 4.43 5.06
CA TYR A 145 -6.01 4.95 3.85
C TYR A 145 -5.36 6.28 4.17
N ARG A 146 -4.06 6.42 3.89
CA ARG A 146 -3.32 7.68 4.02
C ARG A 146 -3.29 8.39 2.67
N PHE A 147 -3.74 9.64 2.67
CA PHE A 147 -3.78 10.50 1.49
C PHE A 147 -2.80 11.66 1.65
N SER A 148 -2.10 11.97 0.57
CA SER A 148 -1.37 13.24 0.43
C SER A 148 -2.37 14.38 0.29
N ARG A 149 -2.22 15.43 1.10
CA ARG A 149 -3.11 16.60 1.07
C ARG A 149 -3.00 17.38 -0.23
N ASP A 150 -1.81 17.46 -0.81
CA ASP A 150 -1.54 18.29 -1.99
C ASP A 150 -2.13 17.69 -3.27
N SER A 151 -2.17 16.36 -3.36
CA SER A 151 -2.61 15.65 -4.57
C SER A 151 -3.96 14.94 -4.46
N ASP A 152 -4.53 14.82 -3.25
CA ASP A 152 -5.72 14.00 -2.96
C ASP A 152 -5.57 12.53 -3.43
N ARG A 153 -4.32 12.04 -3.48
CA ARG A 153 -3.97 10.66 -3.88
C ARG A 153 -3.63 9.81 -2.66
N MET A 154 -4.13 8.59 -2.67
CA MET A 154 -3.83 7.60 -1.65
C MET A 154 -2.42 7.05 -1.88
N GLU A 155 -1.57 7.22 -0.87
CA GLU A 155 -0.18 6.77 -0.90
C GLU A 155 0.05 5.47 -0.16
N THR A 156 -0.78 5.17 0.84
CA THR A 156 -0.56 4.03 1.73
C THR A 156 -1.89 3.48 2.22
N ILE A 157 -2.02 2.16 2.13
CA ILE A 157 -3.08 1.38 2.80
C ILE A 157 -2.49 0.82 4.08
N ILE A 158 -3.19 0.98 5.19
CA ILE A 158 -2.73 0.60 6.52
C ILE A 158 -3.72 -0.43 7.06
N TYR A 159 -3.24 -1.63 7.37
CA TYR A 159 -4.00 -2.66 8.07
C TYR A 159 -3.52 -2.71 9.51
N GLN A 160 -4.43 -2.41 10.42
CA GLN A 160 -4.23 -2.37 11.86
C GLN A 160 -5.27 -3.29 12.53
N PRO A 161 -5.15 -3.58 13.82
CA PRO A 161 -6.14 -4.38 14.51
C PRO A 161 -7.49 -3.66 14.49
N SER A 162 -8.59 -4.40 14.45
CA SER A 162 -9.92 -3.80 14.45
C SER A 162 -10.15 -3.00 15.73
N ARG A 163 -11.10 -2.05 15.70
CA ARG A 163 -11.42 -1.27 16.91
C ARG A 163 -11.86 -2.15 18.09
N GLY A 164 -12.53 -3.27 17.80
CA GLY A 164 -12.90 -4.27 18.81
C GLY A 164 -11.66 -4.91 19.46
N GLU A 165 -10.67 -5.28 18.65
CA GLU A 165 -9.39 -5.83 19.14
C GLU A 165 -8.59 -4.78 19.92
N VAL A 166 -8.53 -3.52 19.47
CA VAL A 166 -7.79 -2.46 20.17
C VAL A 166 -8.45 -2.06 21.50
N ARG A 167 -9.78 -2.10 21.60
CA ARG A 167 -10.47 -1.88 22.88
C ARG A 167 -10.07 -2.90 23.94
N SER A 168 -9.72 -4.12 23.55
CA SER A 168 -9.19 -5.12 24.48
C SER A 168 -7.81 -4.73 25.04
N LEU A 169 -7.09 -3.84 24.34
CA LEU A 169 -5.80 -3.27 24.75
C LEU A 169 -5.97 -1.99 25.58
N ALA A 170 -7.18 -1.65 26.03
CA ALA A 170 -7.45 -0.48 26.88
C ALA A 170 -6.94 0.86 26.32
N VAL A 171 -6.77 0.97 25.00
CA VAL A 171 -6.42 2.22 24.33
C VAL A 171 -7.68 2.84 23.75
N ASN A 172 -8.01 4.03 24.26
CA ASN A 172 -9.16 4.79 23.84
C ASN A 172 -8.71 5.96 22.96
N THR A 173 -8.31 5.66 21.72
CA THR A 173 -8.06 6.68 20.70
C THR A 173 -9.19 6.62 19.68
N GLU A 174 -9.69 7.79 19.26
CA GLU A 174 -10.70 7.88 18.21
C GLU A 174 -10.12 7.56 16.83
N CYS A 175 -8.84 7.90 16.65
CA CYS A 175 -8.03 7.54 15.51
C CYS A 175 -6.94 6.59 16.04
N VAL A 176 -7.20 5.28 16.01
CA VAL A 176 -6.12 4.30 16.14
C VAL A 176 -5.34 4.33 14.82
N PHE A 177 -4.01 4.36 14.92
CA PHE A 177 -3.08 4.31 13.80
C PHE A 177 -2.30 3.00 13.83
#